data_AF-A0A5K0XA32-F1
#
_entry.id   AF-A0A5K0XA32-F1
#
_cell.length_a   1.000
_cell.length_b   1.000
_cell.length_c   1.000
_cell.angle_alpha   90.00
_cell.angle_beta   90.00
_cell.angle_gamma   90.00
#
_symmetry.space_group_name_H-M   'P 1'
#
loop_
_entity.id
_entity.type
_entity.pdbx_description
1 polymer ?
#
loop_
_entity_poly.entity_id
_entity_poly.type
_entity_poly.pdbx_seq_one_letter_code
_entity_poly.pdbx_strand_id
1 'polypeptide(L)' 'FVGLSLSYGLSLNSALFWAIFVSCFVENRMVSVERIKQFTNIPSEAPWAIEHCLPSPDWPTHGNVNIHSLE' A
#
# COMPACT_ATOMS: atom_id res chain seq x y z
N PHE A 1 -11.05 -37.40 -36.78
CA PHE A 1 -11.73 -36.52 -35.82
C PHE A 1 -11.00 -36.45 -34.47
N VAL A 2 -10.65 -37.59 -33.85
CA VAL A 2 -9.98 -37.67 -32.54
C VAL A 2 -8.62 -36.94 -32.45
N GLY A 3 -7.77 -37.06 -33.48
CA GLY A 3 -6.45 -36.41 -33.47
C GLY A 3 -6.51 -34.88 -33.45
N LEU A 4 -7.44 -34.30 -34.21
CA LEU A 4 -7.65 -32.85 -34.22
C LEU A 4 -8.18 -32.35 -32.88
N SER A 5 -9.21 -33.00 -32.33
CA SER A 5 -9.74 -32.63 -31.00
C SER A 5 -8.70 -32.74 -29.89
N LEU A 6 -7.80 -33.73 -29.96
CA LEU A 6 -6.72 -33.89 -28.99
C LEU A 6 -5.67 -32.78 -29.15
N SER A 7 -5.23 -32.47 -30.37
CA SER A 7 -4.30 -31.37 -30.63
C SER A 7 -4.84 -30.02 -30.14
N TYR A 8 -6.10 -29.70 -30.46
CA TYR A 8 -6.73 -28.48 -29.96
C TYR A 8 -6.91 -28.48 -28.43
N GLY A 9 -7.32 -29.61 -27.84
CA GLY A 9 -7.48 -29.75 -26.39
C GLY A 9 -6.18 -29.54 -25.61
N LEU A 10 -5.06 -30.09 -26.08
CA LEU A 10 -3.75 -29.88 -25.46
C LEU A 10 -3.28 -28.43 -25.57
N SER A 11 -3.43 -27.81 -26.74
CA SER A 11 -3.06 -26.40 -26.93
C SER A 11 -3.88 -25.47 -26.02
N LEU A 12 -5.19 -25.70 -25.90
CA LEU A 12 -6.06 -24.94 -25.01
C LEU A 12 -5.68 -25.15 -23.54
N ASN A 13 -5.37 -26.39 -23.13
CA ASN A 13 -4.96 -26.67 -21.75
C ASN A 13 -3.68 -25.91 -21.37
N SER A 14 -2.69 -25.89 -22.27
CA SER A 14 -1.46 -25.12 -22.05
C SER A 14 -1.73 -23.61 -21.93
N ALA A 15 -2.61 -23.06 -22.77
CA ALA A 15 -3.01 -21.66 -22.70
C ALA A 15 -3.76 -21.34 -21.39
N LEU A 16 -4.65 -22.23 -20.93
CA LEU A 16 -5.37 -22.08 -19.67
C LEU A 16 -4.43 -22.09 -18.47
N PHE A 17 -3.45 -23.01 -18.44
CA PHE A 17 -2.44 -23.04 -17.40
C PHE A 17 -1.68 -21.71 -17.32
N TRP A 18 -1.23 -21.19 -18.47
CA TRP A 18 -0.55 -19.89 -18.53
C TRP A 18 -1.44 -18.73 -18.08
N ALA A 19 -2.71 -18.72 -18.50
CA ALA A 19 -3.66 -17.67 -18.11
C ALA A 19 -3.91 -17.65 -16.60
N ILE A 20 -4.07 -18.82 -15.97
CA ILE A 20 -4.23 -18.94 -14.52
C ILE A 20 -2.97 -18.46 -13.81
N PHE A 21 -1.80 -18.91 -14.27
CA PHE A 21 -0.52 -18.53 -13.70
C PHE A 21 -0.32 -17.00 -13.72
N VAL A 22 -0.57 -16.35 -14.86
CA VAL A 22 -0.47 -14.90 -15.02
C VAL A 22 -1.50 -14.18 -14.13
N SER A 23 -2.73 -14.70 -14.05
CA SER A 23 -3.78 -14.12 -13.19
C SER A 23 -3.35 -14.10 -11.72
N CYS A 24 -2.91 -15.22 -11.17
CA CYS A 24 -2.43 -15.31 -9.79
C CYS A 24 -1.23 -14.39 -9.55
N PHE A 25 -0.33 -14.29 -10.51
CA PHE A 25 0.85 -13.43 -10.42
C PHE A 25 0.48 -11.93 -10.37
N VAL A 26 -0.47 -11.51 -11.19
CA VAL A 26 -0.98 -10.12 -11.18
C VAL A 26 -1.67 -9.82 -9.86
N GLU A 27 -2.53 -10.72 -9.38
CA GLU A 27 -3.25 -10.55 -8.12
C GLU A 27 -2.29 -10.40 -6.93
N ASN A 28 -1.28 -11.26 -6.82
CA ASN A 28 -0.25 -11.16 -5.78
C ASN A 28 0.48 -9.81 -5.81
N ARG A 29 0.75 -9.26 -7.01
CA ARG A 29 1.40 -7.96 -7.16
C ARG A 29 0.47 -6.79 -6.85
N MET A 30 -0.82 -6.93 -7.14
CA MET A 30 -1.82 -5.89 -6.92
C MET A 30 -1.98 -5.53 -5.45
N VAL A 31 -1.78 -6.47 -4.53
CA VAL A 31 -1.79 -6.23 -3.07
C VAL A 31 -0.81 -5.12 -2.65
N SER A 32 0.36 -5.04 -3.28
CA SER A 32 1.33 -3.97 -3.00
C SER A 32 0.81 -2.60 -3.45
N VAL A 33 0.10 -2.54 -4.58
CA VAL A 33 -0.47 -1.30 -5.11
C VAL A 33 -1.61 -0.82 -4.22
N GLU A 34 -2.44 -1.74 -3.72
CA GLU A 34 -3.51 -1.44 -2.77
C GLU A 34 -2.97 -0.81 -1.47
N ARG A 35 -1.89 -1.38 -0.91
CA ARG A 35 -1.24 -0.81 0.28
C ARG A 35 -0.71 0.60 0.05
N ILE A 36 -0.07 0.86 -1.10
CA ILE A 36 0.40 2.21 -1.45
C ILE A 36 -0.78 3.18 -1.51
N LYS A 37 -1.87 2.79 -2.18
CA LYS A 37 -3.09 3.60 -2.27
C LYS A 37 -3.68 3.89 -0.88
N GLN A 38 -3.66 2.92 0.02
CA GLN A 38 -4.11 3.13 1.40
C GLN A 38 -3.26 4.21 2.08
N PHE A 39 -1.93 4.15 1.99
CA PHE A 39 -1.06 5.17 2.59
C PHE A 39 -1.27 6.57 2.00
N THR A 40 -1.57 6.67 0.71
CA THR A 40 -1.87 7.97 0.07
C THR A 40 -3.17 8.60 0.58
N ASN A 41 -4.13 7.80 1.05
CA ASN A 41 -5.43 8.29 1.51
C ASN A 41 -5.50 8.56 3.01
N ILE A 42 -4.41 8.34 3.77
CA ILE A 42 -4.36 8.64 5.20
C ILE A 42 -4.38 10.17 5.38
N PRO A 43 -5.13 10.71 6.37
CA PRO A 43 -5.07 12.13 6.67
C PRO A 43 -3.62 12.55 6.98
N SER A 44 -3.18 13.65 6.39
CA SER A 44 -1.86 14.21 6.66
C SER A 44 -1.71 14.49 8.16
N GLU A 45 -0.56 14.10 8.71
CA GLU A 45 -0.16 14.51 10.04
C GLU A 45 0.00 16.05 10.11
N ALA A 46 0.10 16.57 11.34
CA ALA A 46 0.33 17.98 11.57
C ALA A 46 1.60 18.45 10.83
N PRO A 47 1.62 19.71 10.33
CA PRO A 47 2.79 20.26 9.66
C PRO A 47 4.04 20.13 10.53
N TRP A 48 5.17 19.78 9.91
CA TRP A 48 6.45 19.64 10.59
C TRP A 48 6.84 20.87 11.42
N ALA A 49 6.59 22.07 10.86
CA ALA A 49 6.80 23.34 11.53
C ALA A 49 5.66 24.28 11.16
N ILE A 50 5.19 25.03 12.16
CA ILE A 50 4.21 26.09 11.99
C ILE A 50 4.98 27.39 12.24
N GLU A 51 5.24 28.18 11.20
CA GLU A 51 6.08 29.40 11.30
C GLU A 51 5.64 30.34 12.44
N HIS A 52 4.33 30.37 12.72
CA HIS A 52 3.74 31.21 13.75
C HIS A 52 3.80 30.62 15.18
N CYS A 53 4.10 29.33 15.32
CA CYS A 53 4.14 28.61 16.62
C CYS A 53 5.52 28.02 16.92
N LEU A 54 6.57 28.43 16.21
CA LEU A 54 7.93 28.01 16.51
C LEU A 54 8.37 28.61 17.86
N PRO A 55 8.89 27.78 18.78
CA PRO A 55 9.40 28.30 20.04
C PRO A 55 10.67 29.15 19.80
N SER A 56 10.96 30.04 20.74
CA SER A 56 12.20 30.82 20.78
C SER A 56 13.43 29.89 20.73
N PRO A 57 14.57 30.31 20.16
CA PRO A 57 15.82 29.56 20.21
C PRO A 57 16.26 29.18 21.64
N ASP A 58 15.84 29.95 22.64
CA ASP A 58 16.16 29.73 24.06
C ASP A 58 15.19 28.74 24.75
N TRP A 59 14.28 28.13 23.99
CA TRP A 59 13.34 27.13 24.47
C TRP A 59 13.94 25.71 24.46
N PRO A 60 13.66 24.87 25.47
CA PRO A 60 13.00 25.19 26.73
C PRO A 60 13.99 25.75 27.75
N THR A 61 13.72 26.93 28.28
CA THR A 61 14.59 27.57 29.29
C THR A 61 14.50 26.88 30.66
N HIS A 62 13.32 26.32 30.97
CA HIS A 62 13.08 25.48 32.14
C HIS A 62 12.23 24.27 31.73
N GLY A 63 12.71 23.05 32.01
CA GLY A 63 12.07 21.79 31.63
C GLY A 63 10.91 21.38 32.56
N ASN A 64 9.92 22.26 32.75
CA ASN A 64 8.73 21.92 33.53
C ASN A 64 7.58 21.53 32.60
N VAL A 65 6.98 20.36 32.83
CA VAL A 65 5.84 19.85 32.06
C VAL A 65 4.65 19.74 33.01
N ASN A 66 3.59 20.49 32.71
CA ASN A 66 2.35 20.43 33.48
C ASN A 66 1.27 19.74 32.64
N ILE A 67 0.72 18.65 33.17
CA ILE A 67 -0.31 17.86 32.51
C ILE A 67 -1.64 18.24 33.13
N HIS A 68 -2.53 18.84 32.33
CA HIS A 68 -3.87 19.20 32.75
C HIS A 68 -4.87 18.26 32.08
N SER A 69 -5.59 17.49 32.91
CA SER A 69 -6.72 16.62 32.55
C SER A 69 -6.56 15.88 31.21
N LEU A 70 -5.90 14.72 31.26
CA LEU A 70 -5.96 13.71 30.20
C LEU A 70 -7.16 12.81 30.51
N GLU A 71 -8.29 13.05 29.86
CA GLU A 71 -9.34 12.01 29.70
C GLU A 71 -9.09 11.22 28.42
#